data_AF-A0A8H7V6B3-F1
#
_entry.id   AF-A0A8H7V6B3-F1
#
_cell.length_a   1.000
_cell.length_b   1.000
_cell.length_c   1.000
_cell.angle_alpha   90.00
_cell.angle_beta   90.00
_cell.angle_gamma   90.00
#
_symmetry.space_group_name_H-M   'P 1'
#
loop_
_entity.id
_entity.type
_entity.pdbx_description
1 polymer ?
#
loop_
_entity_poly.entity_id
_entity_poly.type
_entity_poly.pdbx_seq_one_letter_code
_entity_poly.pdbx_strand_id
1 'polypeptide(L)'
;MSNSILPLYDPELNIQKFNIYQPLENILPYNLPKRDVITTNSFVETKKPTAMAAPFAKKEKEPAFDTYCKACKKKFNNEPTFTNHLKSAKHISNEKKLKPIPKGPTNNQKITVHPKVQEPEALSLLDQANNSDNATVAITTYWTQAQTLYALKRPQYTEKALRMLIDLINTFPVTTFSSAQITSFLYNSRLALARLLCIYQQLDASRIVYLDALAGKWKLDTLELLDIANNVRTLSIHALTNACDQLATKYLTRERNRTKAAPALTDPNNSIASILREAANLFAQKKQQYNNAPSEYVAIVLYATCSLVCPFEPLSGITKDVINYLMIQVFTSLEDLDFKIVDVYALDTTNVWYMFNALLIAIEIDDLVRAQTIEANLKQVLYPDVQLLCNLYRKKSTLSSEGDILQQLDFIILLLEQTLDPLVIRNQTKQEQLDIIDRIRNCI
;
A
#
# COMPACT_ATOMS: atom_id res chain seq x y z
N MET A 1 4.70 23.88 -18.81
CA MET A 1 3.51 23.14 -18.32
C MET A 1 3.48 21.81 -19.04
N SER A 2 3.68 20.69 -18.33
CA SER A 2 3.51 19.37 -18.96
C SER A 2 2.02 19.13 -19.17
N ASN A 3 1.65 18.62 -20.34
CA ASN A 3 0.30 18.13 -20.56
C ASN A 3 0.11 16.91 -19.66
N SER A 4 -0.69 17.04 -18.61
CA SER A 4 -1.07 15.90 -17.77
C SER A 4 -1.71 14.82 -18.64
N ILE A 5 -1.28 13.58 -18.42
CA ILE A 5 -1.76 12.39 -19.13
C ILE A 5 -2.97 11.77 -18.37
N LEU A 6 -3.36 12.34 -17.22
CA LEU A 6 -4.49 11.84 -16.44
C LEU A 6 -5.83 12.14 -17.11
N PRO A 7 -6.85 11.27 -16.93
CA PRO A 7 -8.17 11.51 -17.48
C PRO A 7 -8.87 12.69 -16.78
N LEU A 8 -9.64 13.46 -17.56
CA LEU A 8 -10.49 14.52 -17.05
C LEU A 8 -11.54 13.99 -16.07
N TYR A 9 -12.15 12.84 -16.39
CA TYR A 9 -13.13 12.14 -15.56
C TYR A 9 -12.88 10.63 -15.60
N ASP A 10 -12.87 9.99 -14.43
CA ASP A 10 -12.78 8.53 -14.30
C ASP A 10 -13.99 7.99 -13.52
N PRO A 11 -15.06 7.51 -14.19
CA PRO A 11 -16.23 6.95 -13.52
C PRO A 11 -15.90 5.68 -12.73
N GLU A 12 -14.84 4.96 -13.08
CA GLU A 12 -14.42 3.69 -12.48
C GLU A 12 -13.50 3.88 -11.28
N LEU A 13 -13.05 5.11 -11.01
CA LEU A 13 -12.29 5.43 -9.80
C LEU A 13 -13.16 5.13 -8.57
N ASN A 14 -12.73 4.15 -7.79
CA ASN A 14 -13.33 3.82 -6.51
C ASN A 14 -12.60 4.59 -5.41
N ILE A 15 -13.06 5.81 -5.13
CA ILE A 15 -12.51 6.72 -4.12
C ILE A 15 -12.53 6.16 -2.70
N GLN A 16 -13.38 5.16 -2.42
CA GLN A 16 -13.43 4.49 -1.11
C GLN A 16 -12.34 3.43 -0.99
N LYS A 17 -12.07 2.70 -2.08
CA LYS A 17 -11.03 1.67 -2.13
C LYS A 17 -9.63 2.27 -2.26
N PHE A 18 -9.49 3.33 -3.04
CA PHE A 18 -8.23 4.05 -3.25
C PHE A 18 -8.41 5.46 -2.71
N ASN A 19 -8.04 5.69 -1.46
CA ASN A 19 -8.06 7.04 -0.89
C ASN A 19 -6.63 7.61 -0.93
N ILE A 20 -6.36 8.52 -1.87
CA ILE A 20 -5.02 9.13 -2.01
C ILE A 20 -4.59 9.95 -0.79
N TYR A 21 -5.51 10.30 0.11
CA TYR A 21 -5.20 11.02 1.34
C TYR A 21 -4.83 10.11 2.52
N GLN A 22 -4.79 8.81 2.32
CA GLN A 22 -4.39 7.80 3.31
C GLN A 22 -3.33 6.86 2.72
N PRO A 23 -2.48 6.23 3.56
CA PRO A 23 -1.54 5.21 3.10
C PRO A 23 -2.24 4.12 2.30
N LEU A 24 -1.68 3.79 1.14
CA LEU A 24 -2.21 2.73 0.30
C LEU A 24 -1.83 1.36 0.87
N GLU A 25 -2.81 0.66 1.45
CA GLU A 25 -2.63 -0.68 2.04
C GLU A 25 -2.25 -1.76 1.01
N ASN A 26 -2.59 -1.55 -0.27
CA ASN A 26 -2.52 -2.56 -1.34
C ASN A 26 -1.54 -2.22 -2.47
N ILE A 27 -0.55 -1.34 -2.26
CA ILE A 27 0.61 -1.36 -3.16
C ILE A 27 1.36 -2.64 -2.83
N LEU A 28 1.03 -3.75 -3.48
CA LEU A 28 1.79 -4.98 -3.33
C LEU A 28 3.03 -4.91 -4.23
N PRO A 29 4.19 -5.43 -3.80
CA PRO A 29 5.26 -5.74 -4.73
C PRO A 29 4.69 -6.56 -5.90
N TYR A 30 5.02 -6.17 -7.13
CA TYR A 30 4.66 -6.91 -8.36
C TYR A 30 3.19 -6.94 -8.80
N ASN A 31 2.27 -6.18 -8.19
CA ASN A 31 0.88 -6.12 -8.66
C ASN A 31 0.24 -4.75 -8.43
N LEU A 32 0.77 -3.71 -9.08
CA LEU A 32 -0.01 -2.49 -9.25
C LEU A 32 -1.17 -2.79 -10.23
N PRO A 33 -2.42 -2.40 -9.93
CA PRO A 33 -3.51 -2.57 -10.88
C PRO A 33 -3.20 -1.76 -12.14
N LYS A 34 -2.82 -2.43 -13.24
CA LYS A 34 -2.66 -1.79 -14.55
C LYS A 34 -3.98 -1.14 -14.91
N ARG A 35 -4.09 0.17 -14.72
CA ARG A 35 -5.09 0.98 -15.39
C ARG A 35 -4.35 1.69 -16.50
N ASP A 36 -4.37 1.06 -17.67
CA ASP A 36 -3.95 1.73 -18.88
C ASP A 36 -4.81 2.99 -19.03
N VAL A 37 -4.15 4.13 -19.21
CA VAL A 37 -4.83 5.37 -19.56
C VAL A 37 -5.44 5.15 -20.94
N ILE A 38 -6.73 4.76 -20.98
CA ILE A 38 -7.47 4.78 -22.23
C ILE A 38 -7.60 6.24 -22.60
N THR A 39 -6.77 6.69 -23.53
CA THR A 39 -6.86 7.98 -24.19
C THR A 39 -8.11 7.95 -25.08
N THR A 40 -9.29 8.13 -24.49
CA THR A 40 -10.55 8.24 -25.24
C THR A 40 -10.69 9.65 -25.84
N ASN A 41 -9.81 9.97 -26.78
CA ASN A 41 -10.17 10.89 -27.86
C ASN A 41 -10.83 10.09 -28.98
N SER A 42 -12.01 9.56 -28.71
CA SER A 42 -12.93 9.12 -29.76
C SER A 42 -14.36 9.20 -29.24
N PHE A 43 -15.04 10.28 -29.61
CA PHE A 43 -16.49 10.30 -29.70
C PHE A 43 -16.94 9.07 -30.48
N VAL A 44 -17.72 8.19 -29.84
CA VAL A 44 -18.61 7.28 -30.58
C VAL A 44 -19.97 7.34 -29.92
N GLU A 45 -20.93 7.71 -30.75
CA GLU A 45 -22.33 7.93 -30.46
C GLU A 45 -23.00 6.74 -29.75
N THR A 46 -23.93 7.12 -28.89
CA THR A 46 -25.00 6.29 -28.34
C THR A 46 -25.59 5.32 -29.36
N LYS A 47 -25.46 4.01 -29.10
CA LYS A 47 -26.43 3.01 -29.56
C LYS A 47 -27.06 2.31 -28.37
N LYS A 48 -28.38 2.55 -28.22
CA LYS A 48 -29.30 1.79 -27.37
C LYS A 48 -29.13 0.29 -27.61
N PRO A 49 -29.12 -0.56 -26.58
CA PRO A 49 -29.39 -1.97 -26.76
C PRO A 49 -30.89 -2.19 -26.87
N THR A 50 -31.31 -2.72 -28.02
CA THR A 50 -32.60 -3.36 -28.26
C THR A 50 -32.70 -4.60 -27.38
N ALA A 51 -33.76 -4.67 -26.57
CA ALA A 51 -34.07 -5.85 -25.77
C ALA A 51 -34.46 -7.03 -26.66
N MET A 52 -33.76 -8.16 -26.53
CA MET A 52 -34.26 -9.47 -26.97
C MET A 52 -34.77 -10.22 -25.76
N ALA A 53 -36.02 -10.66 -25.85
CA ALA A 53 -36.74 -11.43 -24.85
C ALA A 53 -36.17 -12.85 -24.72
N ALA A 54 -36.04 -13.32 -23.48
CA ALA A 54 -36.01 -14.74 -23.15
C ALA A 54 -37.23 -15.07 -22.27
N PRO A 55 -38.02 -16.10 -22.63
CA PRO A 55 -39.22 -16.50 -21.89
C PRO A 55 -38.84 -17.39 -20.71
N PHE A 56 -39.68 -17.40 -19.68
CA PHE A 56 -39.60 -18.20 -18.44
C PHE A 56 -38.76 -17.61 -17.29
N ALA A 57 -39.35 -16.64 -16.59
CA ALA A 57 -39.15 -16.47 -15.16
C ALA A 57 -40.50 -16.37 -14.45
N LYS A 58 -40.65 -17.14 -13.37
CA LYS A 58 -41.86 -17.40 -12.62
C LYS A 58 -42.44 -16.10 -12.01
N LYS A 59 -43.77 -16.00 -11.98
CA LYS A 59 -44.53 -14.97 -11.25
C LYS A 59 -44.18 -15.03 -9.75
N GLU A 60 -43.36 -14.10 -9.28
CA GLU A 60 -43.32 -13.75 -7.86
C GLU A 60 -44.39 -12.68 -7.60
N LYS A 61 -45.18 -12.93 -6.56
CA LYS A 61 -46.26 -12.06 -6.08
C LYS A 61 -45.72 -10.67 -5.73
N GLU A 62 -46.38 -9.62 -6.20
CA GLU A 62 -46.18 -8.26 -5.70
C GLU A 62 -46.28 -8.24 -4.16
N PRO A 63 -45.28 -7.73 -3.43
CA PRO A 63 -45.45 -7.42 -2.02
C PRO A 63 -46.33 -6.18 -1.92
N ALA A 64 -47.44 -6.28 -1.18
CA ALA A 64 -48.28 -5.15 -0.83
C ALA A 64 -47.43 -4.03 -0.22
N PHE A 65 -47.53 -2.82 -0.76
CA PHE A 65 -46.82 -1.63 -0.28
C PHE A 65 -47.15 -1.37 1.19
N ASP A 66 -46.24 -1.69 2.10
CA ASP A 66 -46.36 -1.38 3.52
C ASP A 66 -45.91 0.06 3.77
N THR A 67 -46.87 0.98 3.77
CA THR A 67 -46.69 2.42 4.01
C THR A 67 -46.49 2.74 5.50
N TYR A 68 -45.90 1.83 6.27
CA TYR A 68 -45.64 2.01 7.70
C TYR A 68 -44.20 2.46 7.98
N CYS A 69 -44.06 3.63 8.60
CA CYS A 69 -42.77 4.14 9.06
C CYS A 69 -42.44 3.62 10.46
N LYS A 70 -41.48 2.69 10.56
CA LYS A 70 -41.01 2.15 11.85
C LYS A 70 -40.34 3.21 12.74
N ALA A 71 -39.63 4.18 12.15
CA ALA A 71 -38.93 5.23 12.90
C ALA A 71 -39.89 6.25 13.56
N CYS A 72 -41.07 6.46 12.97
CA CYS A 72 -42.07 7.40 13.47
C CYS A 72 -43.34 6.72 13.98
N LYS A 73 -43.42 5.38 13.90
CA LYS A 73 -44.59 4.54 14.23
C LYS A 73 -45.89 5.02 13.57
N LYS A 74 -45.84 5.50 12.32
CA LYS A 74 -47.00 6.02 11.58
C LYS A 74 -47.25 5.26 10.29
N LYS A 75 -48.52 4.92 10.02
CA LYS A 75 -48.99 4.35 8.75
C LYS A 75 -49.54 5.46 7.85
N PHE A 76 -49.21 5.42 6.57
CA PHE A 76 -49.60 6.44 5.60
C PHE A 76 -50.57 5.87 4.57
N ASN A 77 -51.55 6.65 4.13
CA ASN A 77 -52.65 6.12 3.32
C ASN A 77 -52.32 6.07 1.82
N ASN A 78 -51.21 6.67 1.39
CA ASN A 78 -50.71 6.59 0.02
C ASN A 78 -49.18 6.81 -0.04
N GLU A 79 -48.57 6.35 -1.13
CA GLU A 79 -47.12 6.36 -1.36
C GLU A 79 -46.48 7.76 -1.46
N PRO A 80 -47.12 8.76 -2.11
CA PRO A 80 -46.56 10.12 -2.17
C PRO A 80 -46.42 10.78 -0.79
N THR A 81 -47.38 10.53 0.11
CA THR A 81 -47.34 11.09 1.46
C THR A 81 -46.30 10.37 2.33
N PHE A 82 -46.10 9.08 2.10
CA PHE A 82 -45.04 8.30 2.77
C PHE A 82 -43.65 8.76 2.34
N THR A 83 -43.40 8.94 1.04
CA THR A 83 -42.11 9.42 0.53
C THR A 83 -41.78 10.84 0.97
N ASN A 84 -42.78 11.74 1.05
CA ASN A 84 -42.59 13.07 1.64
C ASN A 84 -42.29 13.00 3.14
N HIS A 85 -42.91 12.06 3.87
CA HIS A 85 -42.62 11.84 5.27
C HIS A 85 -41.18 11.38 5.53
N LEU A 86 -40.64 10.47 4.70
CA LEU A 86 -39.25 10.02 4.81
C LEU A 86 -38.24 11.17 4.66
N LYS A 87 -38.59 12.22 3.91
CA LYS A 87 -37.77 13.41 3.72
C LYS A 87 -37.93 14.46 4.84
N SER A 88 -38.86 14.26 5.77
CA SER A 88 -39.14 15.25 6.83
C SER A 88 -38.03 15.27 7.89
N ALA A 89 -37.65 16.47 8.35
CA ALA A 89 -36.63 16.65 9.39
C ALA A 89 -36.95 15.88 10.68
N LYS A 90 -38.24 15.71 10.99
CA LYS A 90 -38.73 14.95 12.16
C LYS A 90 -38.50 13.44 12.00
N HIS A 91 -38.63 12.90 10.79
CA HIS A 91 -38.31 11.51 10.50
C HIS A 91 -36.81 11.24 10.64
N ILE A 92 -35.98 12.07 10.00
CA ILE A 92 -34.52 11.94 10.00
C ILE A 92 -33.97 12.02 11.44
N SER A 93 -34.53 12.88 12.29
CA SER A 93 -34.13 12.97 13.71
C SER A 93 -34.48 11.71 14.50
N ASN A 94 -35.66 11.12 14.29
CA ASN A 94 -36.06 9.89 14.96
C ASN A 94 -35.26 8.67 14.47
N GLU A 95 -34.90 8.64 13.19
CA GLU A 95 -34.09 7.56 12.61
C GLU A 95 -32.66 7.57 13.19
N LYS A 96 -32.05 8.75 13.36
CA LYS A 96 -30.75 8.92 14.03
C LYS A 96 -30.75 8.44 15.50
N LYS A 97 -31.89 8.49 16.18
CA LYS A 97 -32.02 7.98 17.56
C LYS A 97 -32.16 6.46 17.63
N LEU A 98 -32.68 5.83 16.58
CA LEU A 98 -32.90 4.37 16.53
C LEU A 98 -31.68 3.59 16.02
N LYS A 99 -30.76 4.24 15.30
CA LYS A 99 -29.49 3.65 14.87
C LYS A 99 -28.31 4.51 15.35
N PRO A 100 -27.82 4.35 16.59
CA PRO A 100 -26.55 4.94 16.98
C PRO A 100 -25.43 4.25 16.20
N ILE A 101 -24.81 4.98 15.27
CA ILE A 101 -23.64 4.53 14.52
C ILE A 101 -22.45 4.43 15.49
N PRO A 102 -21.67 3.33 15.50
CA PRO A 102 -20.45 3.24 16.31
C PRO A 102 -19.48 4.35 15.91
N LYS A 103 -19.02 5.12 16.91
CA LYS A 103 -18.12 6.27 16.73
C LYS A 103 -16.72 5.79 16.34
N GLY A 104 -16.42 5.80 15.05
CA GLY A 104 -15.04 5.94 14.54
C GLY A 104 -14.60 7.42 14.56
N PRO A 105 -13.29 7.71 14.57
CA PRO A 105 -12.77 9.06 14.65
C PRO A 105 -13.20 9.87 13.42
N THR A 106 -13.71 11.06 13.69
CA THR A 106 -14.45 11.90 12.75
C THR A 106 -13.50 12.87 12.09
N ASN A 107 -13.13 12.59 10.84
CA ASN A 107 -12.82 13.65 9.88
C ASN A 107 -13.22 13.23 8.46
N ASN A 108 -14.52 12.97 8.32
CA ASN A 108 -15.18 12.90 7.02
C ASN A 108 -16.34 13.88 7.08
N GLN A 109 -16.14 15.09 6.57
CA GLN A 109 -17.29 15.81 6.03
C GLN A 109 -17.86 14.90 4.93
N LYS A 110 -19.01 14.26 5.20
CA LYS A 110 -19.81 13.66 4.14
C LYS A 110 -20.30 14.80 3.27
N ILE A 111 -19.50 15.18 2.28
CA ILE A 111 -19.94 16.06 1.21
C ILE A 111 -21.01 15.26 0.47
N THR A 112 -22.26 15.70 0.59
CA THR A 112 -23.36 15.17 -0.22
C THR A 112 -23.12 15.65 -1.65
N VAL A 113 -22.54 14.78 -2.48
CA VAL A 113 -22.05 15.12 -3.82
C VAL A 113 -23.23 15.21 -4.79
N HIS A 114 -23.53 16.41 -5.31
CA HIS A 114 -24.31 16.56 -6.53
C HIS A 114 -23.37 17.03 -7.66
N PRO A 115 -22.94 16.13 -8.57
CA PRO A 115 -21.81 16.39 -9.47
C PRO A 115 -21.97 17.61 -10.39
N LYS A 116 -23.21 17.98 -10.74
CA LYS A 116 -23.50 19.03 -11.73
C LYS A 116 -23.30 20.47 -11.24
N VAL A 117 -23.20 20.71 -9.93
CA VAL A 117 -23.06 22.07 -9.36
C VAL A 117 -21.68 22.29 -8.75
N GLN A 118 -21.12 21.26 -8.09
CA GLN A 118 -19.87 21.38 -7.36
C GLN A 118 -18.61 21.37 -8.25
N GLU A 119 -18.65 20.75 -9.43
CA GLU A 119 -17.48 20.77 -10.32
C GLU A 119 -17.18 22.18 -10.88
N PRO A 120 -18.14 22.90 -11.51
CA PRO A 120 -17.89 24.26 -11.98
C PRO A 120 -17.48 25.22 -10.85
N GLU A 121 -18.05 25.05 -9.66
CA GLU A 121 -17.71 25.84 -8.48
C GLU A 121 -16.28 25.55 -8.01
N ALA A 122 -15.89 24.27 -7.92
CA ALA A 122 -14.53 23.87 -7.55
C ALA A 122 -13.48 24.38 -8.53
N LEU A 123 -13.77 24.34 -9.84
CA LEU A 123 -12.89 24.87 -10.87
C LEU A 123 -12.78 26.40 -10.80
N SER A 124 -13.89 27.10 -10.60
CA SER A 124 -13.89 28.56 -10.39
C SER A 124 -13.04 28.95 -9.17
N LEU A 125 -13.16 28.21 -8.06
CA LEU A 125 -12.36 28.45 -6.85
C LEU A 125 -10.87 28.16 -7.06
N LEU A 126 -10.51 27.16 -7.88
CA LEU A 126 -9.12 26.93 -8.28
C LEU A 126 -8.57 28.11 -9.09
N ASP A 127 -9.34 28.62 -10.05
CA ASP A 127 -8.92 29.76 -10.86
C ASP A 127 -8.82 31.05 -10.03
N GLN A 128 -9.68 31.23 -9.03
CA GLN A 128 -9.54 32.31 -8.04
C GLN A 128 -8.28 32.15 -7.19
N ALA A 129 -7.94 30.94 -6.76
CA ALA A 129 -6.71 30.68 -6.01
C ALA A 129 -5.43 30.97 -6.82
N ASN A 130 -5.46 30.70 -8.14
CA ASN A 130 -4.36 31.02 -9.05
C ASN A 130 -4.07 32.52 -9.14
N ASN A 131 -5.12 33.33 -9.00
CA ASN A 131 -5.07 34.78 -9.11
C ASN A 131 -5.10 35.47 -7.73
N SER A 132 -4.98 34.72 -6.63
CA SER A 132 -5.08 35.25 -5.28
C SER A 132 -3.74 35.78 -4.80
N ASP A 133 -3.70 37.06 -4.41
CA ASP A 133 -2.53 37.66 -3.75
C ASP A 133 -2.33 37.14 -2.31
N ASN A 134 -3.36 36.53 -1.71
CA ASN A 134 -3.28 35.94 -0.38
C ASN A 134 -2.93 34.45 -0.46
N ALA A 135 -1.68 34.13 -0.15
CA ALA A 135 -1.19 32.77 -0.23
C ALA A 135 -1.75 31.83 0.84
N THR A 136 -2.12 32.31 2.04
CA THR A 136 -2.80 31.49 3.04
C THR A 136 -4.13 30.96 2.50
N VAL A 137 -4.90 31.86 1.87
CA VAL A 137 -6.18 31.53 1.24
C VAL A 137 -5.95 30.57 0.08
N ALA A 138 -5.00 30.87 -0.82
CA ALA A 138 -4.68 30.01 -1.95
C ALA A 138 -4.27 28.59 -1.52
N ILE A 139 -3.40 28.44 -0.53
CA ILE A 139 -2.98 27.14 0.03
C ILE A 139 -4.19 26.33 0.49
N THR A 140 -5.06 26.96 1.28
CA THR A 140 -6.25 26.30 1.83
C THR A 140 -7.23 25.91 0.73
N THR A 141 -7.41 26.79 -0.26
CA THR A 141 -8.28 26.55 -1.41
C THR A 141 -7.75 25.41 -2.26
N TYR A 142 -6.48 25.39 -2.66
CA TYR A 142 -5.92 24.28 -3.45
C TYR A 142 -6.08 22.93 -2.76
N TRP A 143 -5.77 22.86 -1.46
CA TRP A 143 -5.91 21.62 -0.69
C TRP A 143 -7.37 21.15 -0.65
N THR A 144 -8.30 22.06 -0.36
CA THR A 144 -9.73 21.74 -0.25
C THR A 144 -10.31 21.34 -1.61
N GLN A 145 -9.95 22.05 -2.68
CA GLN A 145 -10.42 21.72 -4.03
C GLN A 145 -9.81 20.44 -4.56
N ALA A 146 -8.56 20.11 -4.25
CA ALA A 146 -7.99 18.81 -4.58
C ALA A 146 -8.82 17.65 -3.98
N GLN A 147 -9.26 17.79 -2.73
CA GLN A 147 -10.12 16.79 -2.06
C GLN A 147 -11.49 16.68 -2.73
N THR A 148 -12.13 17.82 -3.00
CA THR A 148 -13.43 17.88 -3.69
C THR A 148 -13.37 17.26 -5.09
N LEU A 149 -12.38 17.65 -5.89
CA LEU A 149 -12.20 17.16 -7.26
C LEU A 149 -11.88 15.66 -7.28
N TYR A 150 -11.13 15.16 -6.29
CA TYR A 150 -10.88 13.74 -6.16
C TYR A 150 -12.18 12.97 -5.86
N ALA A 151 -13.01 13.48 -4.95
CA ALA A 151 -14.32 12.91 -4.63
C ALA A 151 -15.28 12.95 -5.84
N LEU A 152 -15.14 13.96 -6.71
CA LEU A 152 -15.84 14.08 -7.99
C LEU A 152 -15.23 13.23 -9.11
N LYS A 153 -14.20 12.44 -8.80
CA LYS A 153 -13.46 11.60 -9.74
C LYS A 153 -12.88 12.39 -10.92
N ARG A 154 -12.23 13.52 -10.64
CA ARG A 154 -11.57 14.39 -11.62
C ARG A 154 -10.03 14.36 -11.49
N PRO A 155 -9.34 13.25 -11.85
CA PRO A 155 -7.92 13.05 -11.61
C PRO A 155 -7.02 14.18 -12.14
N GLN A 156 -7.25 14.63 -13.37
CA GLN A 156 -6.42 15.69 -13.97
C GLN A 156 -6.51 17.02 -13.19
N TYR A 157 -7.71 17.39 -12.75
CA TYR A 157 -7.89 18.61 -11.95
C TYR A 157 -7.40 18.45 -10.51
N THR A 158 -7.53 17.25 -9.92
CA THR A 158 -6.90 16.94 -8.64
C THR A 158 -5.38 17.08 -8.72
N GLU A 159 -4.75 16.51 -9.77
CA GLU A 159 -3.30 16.66 -9.99
C GLU A 159 -2.91 18.13 -10.14
N LYS A 160 -3.63 18.89 -10.98
CA LYS A 160 -3.39 20.33 -11.16
C LYS A 160 -3.41 21.06 -9.82
N ALA A 161 -4.45 20.88 -9.01
CA ALA A 161 -4.57 21.52 -7.71
C ALA A 161 -3.41 21.16 -6.77
N LEU A 162 -3.02 19.88 -6.72
CA LEU A 162 -1.91 19.42 -5.87
C LEU A 162 -0.55 19.97 -6.33
N ARG A 163 -0.29 20.01 -7.64
CA ARG A 163 0.94 20.60 -8.18
C ARG A 163 1.01 22.09 -7.89
N MET A 164 -0.07 22.83 -8.13
CA MET A 164 -0.11 24.27 -7.85
C MET A 164 0.08 24.58 -6.37
N LEU A 165 -0.45 23.74 -5.47
CA LEU A 165 -0.19 23.84 -4.03
C LEU A 165 1.28 23.61 -3.68
N ILE A 166 1.89 22.56 -4.23
CA ILE A 166 3.31 22.23 -4.02
C ILE A 166 4.20 23.38 -4.53
N ASP A 167 3.92 23.86 -5.75
CA ASP A 167 4.66 24.94 -6.39
C ASP A 167 4.55 26.23 -5.56
N LEU A 168 3.33 26.63 -5.18
CA LEU A 168 3.09 27.81 -4.36
C LEU A 168 3.90 27.77 -3.07
N ILE A 169 3.88 26.65 -2.34
CA ILE A 169 4.62 26.48 -1.09
C ILE A 169 6.14 26.55 -1.32
N ASN A 170 6.65 25.90 -2.37
CA ASN A 170 8.08 25.90 -2.69
C ASN A 170 8.59 27.29 -3.11
N THR A 171 7.75 28.13 -3.73
CA THR A 171 8.12 29.48 -4.20
C THR A 171 8.09 30.56 -3.12
N PHE A 172 7.94 30.19 -1.84
CA PHE A 172 7.94 31.07 -0.66
C PHE A 172 6.80 32.08 -0.60
N PRO A 173 5.61 31.64 -0.18
CA PRO A 173 4.57 32.58 0.13
C PRO A 173 4.81 33.19 1.53
N VAL A 174 4.66 34.50 1.64
CA VAL A 174 4.35 35.13 2.93
C VAL A 174 2.98 34.61 3.35
N THR A 175 2.94 33.77 4.38
CA THR A 175 1.70 33.19 4.90
C THR A 175 1.57 33.44 6.39
N THR A 176 0.35 33.31 6.89
CA THR A 176 0.04 33.30 8.32
C THR A 176 0.22 31.92 8.97
N PHE A 177 0.61 30.91 8.19
CA PHE A 177 0.84 29.55 8.69
C PHE A 177 2.21 29.43 9.34
N SER A 178 2.28 28.63 10.41
CA SER A 178 3.56 28.22 11.00
C SER A 178 4.35 27.30 10.06
N SER A 179 5.67 27.24 10.25
CA SER A 179 6.55 26.32 9.49
C SER A 179 6.09 24.85 9.58
N ALA A 180 5.57 24.42 10.73
CA ALA A 180 5.02 23.08 10.90
C ALA A 180 3.76 22.83 10.05
N GLN A 181 2.87 23.83 9.95
CA GLN A 181 1.69 23.75 9.09
C GLN A 181 2.06 23.71 7.61
N ILE A 182 3.01 24.57 7.18
CA ILE A 182 3.53 24.55 5.81
C ILE A 182 4.15 23.20 5.46
N THR A 183 4.98 22.65 6.36
CA THR A 183 5.59 21.32 6.20
C THR A 183 4.51 20.24 6.08
N SER A 184 3.44 20.31 6.89
CA SER A 184 2.32 19.37 6.84
C SER A 184 1.55 19.44 5.52
N PHE A 185 1.20 20.64 5.05
CA PHE A 185 0.54 20.84 3.76
C PHE A 185 1.39 20.30 2.62
N LEU A 186 2.67 20.66 2.58
CA LEU A 186 3.58 20.23 1.52
C LEU A 186 3.73 18.70 1.50
N TYR A 187 3.96 18.10 2.66
CA TYR A 187 4.12 16.66 2.80
C TYR A 187 2.85 15.89 2.37
N ASN A 188 1.68 16.28 2.90
CA ASN A 188 0.43 15.61 2.57
C ASN A 188 0.04 15.79 1.11
N SER A 189 0.37 16.94 0.50
CA SER A 189 0.13 17.20 -0.93
C SER A 189 1.02 16.34 -1.80
N ARG A 190 2.31 16.19 -1.45
CA ARG A 190 3.23 15.29 -2.14
C ARG A 190 2.77 13.84 -2.05
N LEU A 191 2.38 13.34 -0.87
CA LEU A 191 1.85 11.98 -0.72
C LEU A 191 0.58 11.77 -1.56
N ALA A 192 -0.37 12.69 -1.49
CA ALA A 192 -1.60 12.60 -2.28
C ALA A 192 -1.32 12.59 -3.79
N LEU A 193 -0.38 13.43 -4.25
CA LEU A 193 0.04 13.49 -5.65
C LEU A 193 0.73 12.18 -6.07
N ALA A 194 1.68 11.68 -5.29
CA ALA A 194 2.39 10.44 -5.58
C ALA A 194 1.43 9.25 -5.68
N ARG A 195 0.48 9.13 -4.72
CA ARG A 195 -0.55 8.09 -4.73
C ARG A 195 -1.48 8.19 -5.94
N LEU A 196 -1.88 9.41 -6.32
CA LEU A 196 -2.68 9.63 -7.53
C LEU A 196 -1.92 9.16 -8.78
N LEU A 197 -0.67 9.57 -8.93
CA LEU A 197 0.19 9.15 -10.04
C LEU A 197 0.40 7.63 -10.06
N CYS A 198 0.54 7.01 -8.88
CA CYS A 198 0.65 5.56 -8.71
C CYS A 198 -0.60 4.82 -9.23
N ILE A 199 -1.81 5.28 -8.88
CA ILE A 199 -3.08 4.68 -9.34
C ILE A 199 -3.18 4.68 -10.87
N TYR A 200 -2.62 5.70 -11.52
CA TYR A 200 -2.61 5.87 -12.98
C TYR A 200 -1.28 5.43 -13.62
N GLN A 201 -0.50 4.58 -12.95
CA GLN A 201 0.71 3.94 -13.48
C GLN A 201 1.82 4.92 -13.94
N GLN A 202 1.80 6.17 -13.47
CA GLN A 202 2.88 7.13 -13.69
C GLN A 202 3.98 6.94 -12.63
N LEU A 203 4.64 5.78 -12.68
CA LEU A 203 5.50 5.30 -11.60
C LEU A 203 6.73 6.17 -11.38
N ASP A 204 7.40 6.65 -12.44
CA ASP A 204 8.61 7.46 -12.29
C ASP A 204 8.32 8.81 -11.64
N ALA A 205 7.24 9.47 -12.07
CA ALA A 205 6.79 10.71 -11.44
C ALA A 205 6.34 10.47 -9.99
N SER A 206 5.66 9.36 -9.72
CA SER A 206 5.26 8.97 -8.36
C SER A 206 6.47 8.76 -7.43
N ARG A 207 7.48 8.02 -7.90
CA ARG A 207 8.73 7.73 -7.17
C ARG A 207 9.44 9.01 -6.75
N ILE A 208 9.62 9.95 -7.68
CA ILE A 208 10.24 11.25 -7.40
C ILE A 208 9.49 11.96 -6.27
N VAL A 209 8.16 12.06 -6.39
CA VAL A 209 7.33 12.78 -5.42
C VAL A 209 7.31 12.10 -4.03
N TYR A 210 7.37 10.76 -3.96
CA TYR A 210 7.51 10.04 -2.68
C TYR A 210 8.84 10.36 -2.00
N LEU A 211 9.96 10.30 -2.75
CA LEU A 211 11.27 10.62 -2.20
C LEU A 211 11.33 12.08 -1.74
N ASP A 212 10.74 13.02 -2.48
CA ASP A 212 10.60 14.42 -2.06
C ASP A 212 9.77 14.58 -0.78
N ALA A 213 8.73 13.77 -0.58
CA ALA A 213 7.93 13.79 0.64
C ALA A 213 8.75 13.31 1.85
N LEU A 214 9.46 12.19 1.69
CA LEU A 214 10.33 11.62 2.72
C LEU A 214 11.49 12.56 3.07
N ALA A 215 12.17 13.12 2.08
CA ALA A 215 13.24 14.10 2.27
C ALA A 215 12.73 15.39 2.94
N GLY A 216 11.56 15.88 2.54
CA GLY A 216 10.98 17.11 3.07
C GLY A 216 10.66 17.02 4.57
N LYS A 217 9.88 16.02 4.98
CA LYS A 217 9.38 15.89 6.36
C LYS A 217 10.32 15.10 7.26
N TRP A 218 10.80 13.96 6.79
CA TRP A 218 11.57 13.02 7.61
C TRP A 218 13.08 13.16 7.45
N LYS A 219 13.52 14.03 6.52
CA LYS A 219 14.94 14.34 6.27
C LYS A 219 15.77 13.13 5.84
N LEU A 220 15.14 12.17 5.16
CA LEU A 220 15.83 11.09 4.47
C LEU A 220 16.39 11.66 3.17
N ASP A 221 17.70 11.89 3.13
CA ASP A 221 18.33 12.50 1.96
C ASP A 221 18.25 11.57 0.74
N THR A 222 17.79 12.10 -0.38
CA THR A 222 17.56 11.30 -1.58
C THR A 222 18.87 10.86 -2.24
N LEU A 223 19.91 11.70 -2.20
CA LEU A 223 21.21 11.35 -2.79
C LEU A 223 21.91 10.30 -1.94
N GLU A 224 21.88 10.43 -0.62
CA GLU A 224 22.41 9.42 0.32
C GLU A 224 21.69 8.08 0.14
N LEU A 225 20.36 8.09 0.05
CA LEU A 225 19.57 6.89 -0.22
C LEU A 225 19.97 6.22 -1.54
N LEU A 226 20.17 6.99 -2.60
CA LEU A 226 20.58 6.46 -3.92
C LEU A 226 22.02 5.96 -3.90
N ASP A 227 22.92 6.59 -3.16
CA ASP A 227 24.30 6.13 -2.97
C ASP A 227 24.33 4.77 -2.26
N ILE A 228 23.54 4.61 -1.20
CA ILE A 228 23.38 3.31 -0.54
C ILE A 228 22.81 2.29 -1.53
N ALA A 229 21.76 2.65 -2.29
CA ALA A 229 21.11 1.77 -3.27
C ALA A 229 22.09 1.27 -4.34
N ASN A 230 22.95 2.14 -4.88
CA ASN A 230 23.97 1.77 -5.85
C ASN A 230 25.00 0.77 -5.29
N ASN A 231 25.24 0.80 -3.97
CA ASN A 231 26.20 -0.05 -3.31
C ASN A 231 25.60 -1.31 -2.68
N VAL A 232 24.26 -1.50 -2.70
CA VAL A 232 23.54 -2.60 -2.03
C VAL A 232 24.18 -3.97 -2.28
N ARG A 233 24.58 -4.27 -3.53
CA ARG A 233 25.24 -5.54 -3.90
C ARG A 233 26.54 -5.82 -3.13
N THR A 234 27.27 -4.77 -2.76
CA THR A 234 28.60 -4.90 -2.14
C THR A 234 28.54 -4.83 -0.62
N LEU A 235 27.43 -4.34 -0.06
CA LEU A 235 27.25 -4.16 1.37
C LEU A 235 26.91 -5.49 2.05
N SER A 236 27.45 -5.72 3.25
CA SER A 236 26.88 -6.72 4.17
C SER A 236 25.58 -6.19 4.78
N ILE A 237 24.73 -7.08 5.32
CA ILE A 237 23.50 -6.65 6.03
C ILE A 237 23.83 -5.66 7.15
N HIS A 238 24.91 -5.90 7.90
CA HIS A 238 25.33 -5.01 8.97
C HIS A 238 25.72 -3.63 8.42
N ALA A 239 26.48 -3.58 7.32
CA ALA A 239 26.86 -2.33 6.67
C ALA A 239 25.64 -1.59 6.09
N LEU A 240 24.71 -2.32 5.46
CA LEU A 240 23.44 -1.78 4.96
C LEU A 240 22.60 -1.21 6.10
N THR A 241 22.48 -1.95 7.20
CA THR A 241 21.72 -1.51 8.39
C THR A 241 22.33 -0.26 9.00
N ASN A 242 23.66 -0.19 9.11
CA ASN A 242 24.37 0.99 9.62
C ASN A 242 24.20 2.20 8.69
N ALA A 243 24.24 1.99 7.37
CA ALA A 243 24.00 3.06 6.39
C ALA A 243 22.55 3.56 6.46
N CYS A 244 21.56 2.67 6.59
CA CYS A 244 20.16 3.05 6.80
C CYS A 244 19.93 3.75 8.15
N ASP A 245 20.70 3.39 9.19
CA ASP A 245 20.70 4.09 10.47
C ASP A 245 21.18 5.55 10.32
N GLN A 246 22.25 5.74 9.56
CA GLN A 246 22.79 7.06 9.22
C GLN A 246 21.77 7.89 8.43
N LEU A 247 21.19 7.31 7.38
CA LEU A 247 20.15 7.93 6.56
C LEU A 247 18.95 8.41 7.40
N ALA A 248 18.50 7.60 8.36
CA ALA A 248 17.36 7.91 9.24
C ALA A 248 17.77 8.51 10.60
N THR A 249 19.02 8.96 10.76
CA THR A 249 19.59 9.35 12.07
C THR A 249 18.73 10.40 12.78
N LYS A 250 18.24 11.43 12.07
CA LYS A 250 17.42 12.48 12.69
C LYS A 250 16.15 11.94 13.36
N TYR A 251 15.50 10.95 12.74
CA TYR A 251 14.33 10.30 13.32
C TYR A 251 14.75 9.34 14.43
N LEU A 252 15.71 8.46 14.16
CA LEU A 252 16.11 7.39 15.08
C LEU A 252 16.71 7.93 16.37
N THR A 253 17.58 8.94 16.31
CA THR A 253 18.14 9.60 17.51
C THR A 253 17.04 10.23 18.36
N ARG A 254 16.03 10.86 17.74
CA ARG A 254 14.89 11.45 18.47
C ARG A 254 14.11 10.38 19.22
N GLU A 255 13.81 9.25 18.57
CA GLU A 255 13.03 8.17 19.19
C GLU A 255 13.84 7.38 20.22
N ARG A 256 15.13 7.12 19.97
CA ARG A 256 16.03 6.45 20.93
C ARG A 256 16.22 7.26 22.21
N ASN A 257 16.28 8.59 22.10
CA ASN A 257 16.44 9.49 23.25
C ASN A 257 15.11 9.88 23.89
N ARG A 258 13.99 9.31 23.46
CA ARG A 258 12.67 9.68 23.96
C ARG A 258 12.45 9.13 25.36
N THR A 259 12.19 10.02 26.30
CA THR A 259 11.93 9.65 27.71
C THR A 259 10.44 9.36 28.00
N LYS A 260 9.55 9.74 27.07
CA LYS A 260 8.10 9.53 27.16
C LYS A 260 7.62 8.73 25.96
N ALA A 261 6.60 7.91 26.15
CA ALA A 261 5.99 7.18 25.05
C ALA A 261 5.57 8.12 23.90
N ALA A 262 5.72 7.65 22.66
CA ALA A 262 5.27 8.39 21.50
C ALA A 262 3.76 8.69 21.61
N PRO A 263 3.30 9.90 21.25
CA PRO A 263 1.88 10.17 21.19
C PRO A 263 1.24 9.25 20.14
N ALA A 264 0.01 8.82 20.40
CA ALA A 264 -0.73 8.02 19.43
C ALA A 264 -0.85 8.77 18.10
N LEU A 265 -0.52 8.09 17.00
CA LEU A 265 -0.62 8.65 15.66
C LEU A 265 -2.11 8.80 15.30
N THR A 266 -2.59 10.05 15.29
CA THR A 266 -3.99 10.35 14.93
C THR A 266 -4.21 10.42 13.42
N ASP A 267 -3.15 10.68 12.66
CA ASP A 267 -3.14 10.68 11.19
C ASP A 267 -2.18 9.59 10.70
N PRO A 268 -2.66 8.59 9.95
CA PRO A 268 -1.83 7.53 9.39
C PRO A 268 -0.67 8.03 8.51
N ASN A 269 -0.78 9.21 7.88
CA ASN A 269 0.33 9.80 7.12
C ASN A 269 1.52 10.21 8.00
N ASN A 270 1.34 10.28 9.32
CA ASN A 270 2.41 10.55 10.28
C ASN A 270 3.18 9.29 10.69
N SER A 271 2.75 8.08 10.31
CA SER A 271 3.56 6.87 10.48
C SER A 271 4.62 6.81 9.40
N ILE A 272 5.88 7.06 9.76
CA ILE A 272 6.97 6.95 8.78
C ILE A 272 7.15 5.49 8.34
N ALA A 273 6.87 4.50 9.20
CA ALA A 273 6.94 3.08 8.84
C ALA A 273 5.95 2.74 7.71
N SER A 274 4.71 3.22 7.81
CA SER A 274 3.70 3.03 6.76
C SER A 274 4.13 3.65 5.43
N ILE A 275 4.68 4.87 5.46
CA ILE A 275 5.07 5.59 4.25
C ILE A 275 6.35 5.01 3.62
N LEU A 276 7.31 4.56 4.44
CA LEU A 276 8.51 3.86 3.96
C LEU A 276 8.14 2.54 3.29
N ARG A 277 7.26 1.74 3.90
CA ARG A 277 6.77 0.50 3.30
C ARG A 277 6.02 0.77 1.99
N GLU A 278 5.14 1.77 1.98
CA GLU A 278 4.37 2.18 0.81
C GLU A 278 5.30 2.58 -0.35
N ALA A 279 6.31 3.41 -0.08
CA ALA A 279 7.32 3.78 -1.06
C ALA A 279 8.16 2.57 -1.51
N ALA A 280 8.62 1.72 -0.57
CA ALA A 280 9.40 0.53 -0.89
C ALA A 280 8.65 -0.40 -1.85
N ASN A 281 7.35 -0.63 -1.63
CA ASN A 281 6.52 -1.45 -2.52
C ASN A 281 6.41 -0.86 -3.95
N LEU A 282 6.41 0.47 -4.09
CA LEU A 282 6.42 1.15 -5.39
C LEU A 282 7.77 0.98 -6.12
N PHE A 283 8.87 0.92 -5.36
CA PHE A 283 10.20 0.68 -5.91
C PHE A 283 10.49 -0.80 -6.17
N ALA A 284 9.81 -1.73 -5.50
CA ALA A 284 9.98 -3.17 -5.66
C ALA A 284 9.44 -3.73 -6.99
N GLN A 285 9.27 -2.91 -8.03
CA GLN A 285 8.75 -3.36 -9.33
C GLN A 285 9.88 -3.94 -10.18
N LYS A 286 9.69 -5.18 -10.66
CA LYS A 286 10.70 -5.98 -11.39
C LYS A 286 11.23 -5.26 -12.63
N LYS A 287 12.55 -5.29 -12.82
CA LYS A 287 13.29 -4.86 -14.02
C LYS A 287 13.06 -3.39 -14.39
N GLN A 288 12.83 -2.54 -13.40
CA GLN A 288 12.72 -1.10 -13.61
C GLN A 288 13.99 -0.39 -13.15
N GLN A 289 14.33 0.71 -13.81
CA GLN A 289 15.43 1.57 -13.40
C GLN A 289 14.90 2.89 -12.87
N TYR A 290 15.60 3.42 -11.87
CA TYR A 290 15.37 4.75 -11.33
C TYR A 290 16.72 5.44 -11.13
N ASN A 291 16.96 6.56 -11.84
CA ASN A 291 18.22 7.30 -11.79
C ASN A 291 19.48 6.42 -11.90
N ASN A 292 19.51 5.55 -12.92
CA ASN A 292 20.60 4.61 -13.23
C ASN A 292 20.83 3.49 -12.19
N ALA A 293 20.03 3.41 -11.13
CA ALA A 293 20.00 2.28 -10.20
C ALA A 293 18.79 1.37 -10.52
N PRO A 294 18.90 0.04 -10.34
CA PRO A 294 17.73 -0.84 -10.27
C PRO A 294 16.76 -0.35 -9.18
N SER A 295 15.49 -0.21 -9.55
CA SER A 295 14.43 0.27 -8.66
C SER A 295 14.31 -0.60 -7.41
N GLU A 296 14.54 -1.90 -7.55
CA GLU A 296 14.55 -2.89 -6.48
C GLU A 296 15.65 -2.63 -5.43
N TYR A 297 16.79 -2.05 -5.80
CA TYR A 297 17.83 -1.68 -4.82
C TYR A 297 17.35 -0.53 -3.93
N VAL A 298 16.65 0.44 -4.51
CA VAL A 298 16.01 1.51 -3.75
C VAL A 298 14.96 0.93 -2.80
N ALA A 299 14.19 -0.06 -3.24
CA ALA A 299 13.22 -0.75 -2.39
C ALA A 299 13.89 -1.43 -1.19
N ILE A 300 15.03 -2.10 -1.39
CA ILE A 300 15.81 -2.73 -0.32
C ILE A 300 16.23 -1.69 0.73
N VAL A 301 16.78 -0.55 0.32
CA VAL A 301 17.18 0.52 1.25
C VAL A 301 15.97 1.05 2.03
N LEU A 302 14.83 1.25 1.37
CA LEU A 302 13.61 1.71 2.01
C LEU A 302 13.03 0.68 2.99
N TYR A 303 13.04 -0.61 2.67
CA TYR A 303 12.65 -1.67 3.61
C TYR A 303 13.62 -1.77 4.78
N ALA A 304 14.94 -1.77 4.54
CA ALA A 304 15.93 -1.81 5.60
C ALA A 304 15.75 -0.62 6.57
N THR A 305 15.54 0.59 6.04
CA THR A 305 15.20 1.78 6.83
C THR A 305 13.87 1.60 7.59
N CYS A 306 12.85 1.04 6.94
CA CYS A 306 11.56 0.76 7.59
C CYS A 306 11.72 -0.22 8.78
N SER A 307 12.59 -1.23 8.64
CA SER A 307 12.85 -2.24 9.68
C SER A 307 13.46 -1.65 10.96
N LEU A 308 14.22 -0.55 10.82
CA LEU A 308 14.83 0.19 11.92
C LEU A 308 13.82 1.09 12.64
N VAL A 309 12.83 1.60 11.90
CA VAL A 309 11.90 2.60 12.41
C VAL A 309 10.62 1.97 12.97
N CYS A 310 10.12 0.89 12.36
CA CYS A 310 8.86 0.26 12.79
C CYS A 310 8.79 -0.14 14.27
N PRO A 311 9.88 -0.52 14.99
CA PRO A 311 9.81 -0.81 16.42
C PRO A 311 9.38 0.40 17.28
N PHE A 312 9.60 1.62 16.79
CA PHE A 312 9.18 2.86 17.46
C PHE A 312 7.73 3.25 17.14
N GLU A 313 7.08 2.56 16.22
CA GLU A 313 5.69 2.81 15.80
C GLU A 313 4.82 1.54 15.90
N PRO A 314 4.67 0.90 17.08
CA PRO A 314 3.95 -0.37 17.21
C PRO A 314 2.47 -0.26 16.81
N LEU A 315 1.87 0.93 16.91
CA LEU A 315 0.50 1.20 16.49
C LEU A 315 0.31 1.21 14.96
N SER A 316 1.39 1.21 14.17
CA SER A 316 1.32 1.07 12.71
C SER A 316 0.87 -0.33 12.28
N GLY A 317 1.02 -1.34 13.15
CA GLY A 317 0.78 -2.75 12.82
C GLY A 317 1.86 -3.35 11.90
N ILE A 318 2.92 -2.61 11.59
CA ILE A 318 4.05 -3.08 10.78
C ILE A 318 5.13 -3.61 11.73
N THR A 319 5.47 -4.89 11.60
CA THR A 319 6.54 -5.52 12.37
C THR A 319 7.83 -5.61 11.55
N LYS A 320 8.96 -5.72 12.26
CA LYS A 320 10.28 -5.89 11.65
C LYS A 320 10.30 -7.12 10.73
N ASP A 321 9.62 -8.19 11.14
CA ASP A 321 9.65 -9.45 10.40
C ASP A 321 8.85 -9.38 9.09
N VAL A 322 7.72 -8.65 9.07
CA VAL A 322 6.98 -8.38 7.83
C VAL A 322 7.88 -7.63 6.84
N ILE A 323 8.66 -6.67 7.32
CA ILE A 323 9.58 -5.90 6.47
C ILE A 323 10.76 -6.75 5.99
N ASN A 324 11.34 -7.57 6.86
CA ASN A 324 12.41 -8.50 6.48
C ASN A 324 11.94 -9.48 5.40
N TYR A 325 10.71 -10.00 5.53
CA TYR A 325 10.11 -10.87 4.52
C TYR A 325 10.00 -10.19 3.16
N LEU A 326 9.48 -8.96 3.11
CA LEU A 326 9.38 -8.19 1.86
C LEU A 326 10.75 -7.90 1.25
N MET A 327 11.73 -7.54 2.09
CA MET A 327 13.11 -7.31 1.64
C MET A 327 13.72 -8.57 1.01
N ILE A 328 13.53 -9.74 1.64
CA ILE A 328 13.96 -11.04 1.11
C ILE A 328 13.33 -11.30 -0.26
N GLN A 329 12.01 -11.09 -0.41
CA GLN A 329 11.33 -11.29 -1.69
C GLN A 329 11.94 -10.43 -2.81
N VAL A 330 12.27 -9.16 -2.51
CA VAL A 330 12.92 -8.28 -3.48
C VAL A 330 14.32 -8.76 -3.83
N PHE A 331 15.11 -9.19 -2.86
CA PHE A 331 16.43 -9.77 -3.13
C PHE A 331 16.36 -11.02 -4.02
N THR A 332 15.47 -11.97 -3.71
CA THR A 332 15.25 -13.16 -4.54
C THR A 332 14.85 -12.76 -5.97
N SER A 333 14.08 -11.69 -6.13
CA SER A 333 13.65 -11.20 -7.44
C SER A 333 14.77 -10.69 -8.34
N LEU A 334 15.91 -10.30 -7.75
CA LEU A 334 17.04 -9.73 -8.45
C LEU A 334 18.00 -10.79 -8.98
N GLU A 335 17.73 -12.07 -8.73
CA GLU A 335 18.62 -13.21 -9.04
C GLU A 335 20.04 -13.01 -8.45
N ASP A 336 20.14 -12.12 -7.46
CA ASP A 336 21.35 -11.56 -6.84
C ASP A 336 21.63 -12.24 -5.50
N LEU A 337 21.40 -13.54 -5.49
CA LEU A 337 21.44 -14.39 -4.32
C LEU A 337 22.89 -14.62 -3.80
N ASP A 338 23.88 -14.16 -4.55
CA ASP A 338 25.31 -14.33 -4.25
C ASP A 338 25.79 -13.57 -2.99
N PHE A 339 24.99 -12.69 -2.38
CA PHE A 339 25.43 -11.96 -1.19
C PHE A 339 24.41 -11.89 -0.05
N LYS A 340 24.67 -12.71 0.99
CA LYS A 340 24.53 -12.35 2.41
C LYS A 340 23.15 -11.85 2.86
N ILE A 341 22.03 -12.57 2.67
CA ILE A 341 20.70 -12.07 3.08
C ILE A 341 20.14 -12.68 4.37
N VAL A 342 20.66 -13.81 4.82
CA VAL A 342 20.14 -14.45 6.03
C VAL A 342 21.12 -14.21 7.17
N ASP A 343 21.00 -13.08 7.87
CA ASP A 343 21.63 -12.97 9.18
C ASP A 343 20.88 -13.88 10.14
N VAL A 344 21.47 -15.04 10.46
CA VAL A 344 20.88 -16.02 11.36
C VAL A 344 20.64 -15.45 12.76
N TYR A 345 21.39 -14.42 13.15
CA TYR A 345 21.19 -13.73 14.42
C TYR A 345 20.03 -12.71 14.39
N ALA A 346 19.56 -12.34 13.20
CA ALA A 346 18.41 -11.46 13.02
C ALA A 346 17.11 -12.21 12.65
N LEU A 347 17.20 -13.52 12.41
CA LEU A 347 16.04 -14.38 12.15
C LEU A 347 15.21 -14.54 13.42
N ASP A 348 13.91 -14.31 13.31
CA ASP A 348 12.96 -14.68 14.36
C ASP A 348 12.81 -16.21 14.39
N THR A 349 13.51 -16.84 15.33
CA THR A 349 13.46 -18.30 15.54
C THR A 349 12.11 -18.79 16.08
N THR A 350 11.18 -17.89 16.43
CA THR A 350 9.82 -18.27 16.86
C THR A 350 8.88 -18.45 15.68
N ASN A 351 9.19 -17.86 14.52
CA ASN A 351 8.36 -17.94 13.34
C ASN A 351 8.86 -19.01 12.37
N VAL A 352 8.14 -20.13 12.34
CA VAL A 352 8.47 -21.30 11.51
C VAL A 352 8.51 -20.96 10.02
N TRP A 353 7.63 -20.09 9.53
CA TRP A 353 7.62 -19.68 8.12
C TRP A 353 8.90 -18.96 7.71
N TYR A 354 9.39 -18.04 8.56
CA TYR A 354 10.63 -17.31 8.26
C TYR A 354 11.86 -18.22 8.30
N MET A 355 11.93 -19.12 9.28
CA MET A 355 13.00 -20.11 9.34
C MET A 355 12.96 -21.06 8.13
N PHE A 356 11.77 -21.51 7.71
CA PHE A 356 11.58 -22.34 6.52
C PHE A 356 12.10 -21.64 5.26
N ASN A 357 11.65 -20.41 4.99
CA ASN A 357 12.05 -19.68 3.80
C ASN A 357 13.55 -19.34 3.83
N ALA A 358 14.10 -19.02 5.00
CA ALA A 358 15.53 -18.75 5.16
C ALA A 358 16.39 -20.00 4.92
N LEU A 359 15.93 -21.19 5.35
CA LEU A 359 16.60 -22.44 5.05
C LEU A 359 16.57 -22.75 3.56
N LEU A 360 15.41 -22.60 2.90
CA LEU A 360 15.30 -22.79 1.45
C LEU A 360 16.29 -21.88 0.70
N ILE A 361 16.34 -20.59 1.05
CA ILE A 361 17.29 -19.64 0.46
C ILE A 361 18.74 -20.07 0.69
N ALA A 362 19.10 -20.48 1.91
CA ALA A 362 20.46 -20.94 2.20
C ALA A 362 20.86 -22.18 1.37
N ILE A 363 19.90 -23.08 1.10
CA ILE A 363 20.09 -24.25 0.23
C ILE A 363 20.21 -23.87 -1.24
N GLU A 364 19.43 -22.90 -1.72
CA GLU A 364 19.46 -22.40 -3.10
C GLU A 364 20.82 -21.82 -3.47
N ILE A 365 21.48 -21.15 -2.52
CA ILE A 365 22.77 -20.47 -2.73
C ILE A 365 23.97 -21.30 -2.27
N ASP A 366 23.74 -22.55 -1.89
CA ASP A 366 24.76 -23.46 -1.33
C ASP A 366 25.53 -22.90 -0.11
N ASP A 367 24.91 -22.02 0.69
CA ASP A 367 25.47 -21.54 1.96
C ASP A 367 25.16 -22.54 3.09
N LEU A 368 25.86 -23.68 3.02
CA LEU A 368 25.61 -24.82 3.90
C LEU A 368 25.96 -24.54 5.37
N VAL A 369 26.92 -23.65 5.64
CA VAL A 369 27.27 -23.23 7.01
C VAL A 369 26.09 -22.53 7.66
N ARG A 370 25.43 -21.66 6.89
CA ARG A 370 24.24 -20.98 7.37
C ARG A 370 23.04 -21.92 7.48
N ALA A 371 22.82 -22.76 6.48
CA ALA A 371 21.77 -23.76 6.48
C ALA A 371 21.87 -24.68 7.71
N GLN A 372 23.08 -25.06 8.13
CA GLN A 372 23.31 -25.82 9.36
C GLN A 372 22.76 -25.14 10.61
N THR A 373 22.99 -23.82 10.73
CA THR A 373 22.56 -23.06 11.90
C THR A 373 21.03 -22.92 11.93
N ILE A 374 20.40 -22.74 10.78
CA ILE A 374 18.94 -22.64 10.66
C ILE A 374 18.29 -24.02 10.90
N GLU A 375 18.83 -25.08 10.31
CA GLU A 375 18.35 -26.46 10.49
C GLU A 375 18.39 -26.87 11.96
N ALA A 376 19.43 -26.50 12.71
CA ALA A 376 19.52 -26.77 14.14
C ALA A 376 18.34 -26.19 14.94
N ASN A 377 17.80 -25.03 14.52
CA ASN A 377 16.62 -24.41 15.14
C ASN A 377 15.30 -25.05 14.69
N LEU A 378 15.28 -25.73 13.54
CA LEU A 378 14.11 -26.38 12.95
C LEU A 378 13.97 -27.88 13.30
N LYS A 379 15.00 -28.53 13.89
CA LYS A 379 15.01 -29.98 14.16
C LYS A 379 13.79 -30.51 14.93
N GLN A 380 13.18 -29.71 15.78
CA GLN A 380 12.05 -30.12 16.63
C GLN A 380 10.67 -29.86 16.00
N VAL A 381 10.65 -29.28 14.79
CA VAL A 381 9.44 -28.81 14.13
C VAL A 381 8.82 -29.95 13.29
N LEU A 382 7.55 -30.27 13.56
CA LEU A 382 6.84 -31.46 13.03
C LEU A 382 6.20 -31.28 11.64
N TYR A 383 6.57 -30.25 10.88
CA TYR A 383 5.97 -29.98 9.58
C TYR A 383 6.65 -30.81 8.47
N PRO A 384 5.90 -31.56 7.64
CA PRO A 384 6.47 -32.39 6.56
C PRO A 384 7.34 -31.61 5.57
N ASP A 385 6.93 -30.40 5.17
CA ASP A 385 7.68 -29.54 4.24
C ASP A 385 8.97 -28.98 4.86
N VAL A 386 8.97 -28.70 6.17
CA VAL A 386 10.21 -28.37 6.91
C VAL A 386 11.17 -29.55 6.91
N GLN A 387 10.67 -30.77 7.17
CA GLN A 387 11.51 -31.97 7.17
C GLN A 387 12.11 -32.25 5.79
N LEU A 388 11.36 -32.01 4.72
CA LEU A 388 11.85 -32.06 3.34
C LEU A 388 13.07 -31.13 3.14
N LEU A 389 12.98 -29.87 3.57
CA LEU A 389 14.12 -28.93 3.45
C LEU A 389 15.32 -29.36 4.30
N CYS A 390 15.08 -29.84 5.53
CA CYS A 390 16.15 -30.35 6.39
C CYS A 390 16.86 -31.56 5.74
N ASN A 391 16.10 -32.47 5.13
CA ASN A 391 16.64 -33.62 4.40
C ASN A 391 17.43 -33.18 3.16
N LEU A 392 16.91 -32.20 2.41
CA LEU A 392 17.58 -31.62 1.26
C LEU A 392 18.93 -30.98 1.62
N TYR A 393 18.96 -30.20 2.70
CA TYR A 393 20.20 -29.66 3.25
C TYR A 393 21.18 -30.77 3.67
N ARG A 394 20.72 -31.81 4.37
CA ARG A 394 21.57 -32.93 4.80
C ARG A 394 22.15 -33.69 3.61
N LYS A 395 21.35 -33.92 2.55
CA LYS A 395 21.81 -34.53 1.30
C LYS A 395 22.91 -33.69 0.66
N LYS A 396 22.70 -32.37 0.52
CA LYS A 396 23.71 -31.46 -0.05
C LYS A 396 25.00 -31.40 0.78
N SER A 397 24.90 -31.39 2.11
CA SER A 397 26.06 -31.27 3.00
C SER A 397 26.87 -32.56 3.19
N THR A 398 26.22 -33.72 3.14
CA THR A 398 26.89 -35.02 3.35
C THR A 398 27.25 -35.73 2.05
N LEU A 399 26.80 -35.21 0.89
CA LEU A 399 26.89 -35.88 -0.41
C LEU A 399 26.34 -37.32 -0.38
N SER A 400 25.49 -37.64 0.59
CA SER A 400 24.94 -38.99 0.76
C SER A 400 23.78 -39.20 -0.21
N SER A 401 23.57 -40.45 -0.60
CA SER A 401 22.44 -40.87 -1.42
C SER A 401 21.17 -41.11 -0.60
N GLU A 402 21.05 -40.56 0.61
CA GLU A 402 19.92 -40.86 1.48
C GLU A 402 18.66 -40.09 1.08
N GLY A 403 17.62 -40.86 0.77
CA GLY A 403 16.24 -40.42 0.62
C GLY A 403 15.86 -40.03 -0.80
N ASP A 404 14.76 -40.58 -1.28
CA ASP A 404 14.12 -40.13 -2.51
C ASP A 404 13.42 -38.78 -2.23
N ILE A 405 14.21 -37.70 -2.19
CA ILE A 405 13.73 -36.33 -1.93
C ILE A 405 12.65 -35.92 -2.94
N LEU A 406 12.75 -36.45 -4.17
CA LEU A 406 11.77 -36.21 -5.22
C LEU A 406 10.41 -36.82 -4.82
N GLN A 407 10.39 -38.06 -4.32
CA GLN A 407 9.17 -38.66 -3.75
C GLN A 407 8.64 -37.89 -2.52
N GLN A 408 9.52 -37.35 -1.68
CA GLN A 408 9.09 -36.51 -0.55
C GLN A 408 8.43 -35.21 -1.03
N LEU A 409 8.98 -34.56 -2.07
CA LEU A 409 8.36 -33.39 -2.69
C LEU A 409 7.00 -33.73 -3.31
N ASP A 410 6.90 -34.84 -4.04
CA ASP A 410 5.62 -35.33 -4.59
C ASP A 410 4.59 -35.59 -3.49
N PHE A 411 5.03 -36.13 -2.34
CA PHE A 411 4.19 -36.28 -1.16
C PHE A 411 3.71 -34.93 -0.61
N ILE A 412 4.57 -33.91 -0.51
CA ILE A 412 4.16 -32.56 -0.10
C ILE A 412 3.13 -31.95 -1.07
N ILE A 413 3.33 -32.12 -2.38
CA ILE A 413 2.38 -31.66 -3.40
C ILE A 413 1.03 -32.35 -3.20
N LEU A 414 1.03 -33.67 -2.98
CA LEU A 414 -0.17 -34.44 -2.70
C LEU A 414 -0.89 -33.96 -1.43
N LEU A 415 -0.14 -33.70 -0.35
CA LEU A 415 -0.70 -33.17 0.90
C LEU A 415 -1.34 -31.80 0.69
N LEU A 416 -0.70 -30.91 -0.08
CA LEU A 416 -1.24 -29.60 -0.41
C LEU A 416 -2.59 -29.70 -1.16
N GLU A 417 -2.70 -30.64 -2.09
CA GLU A 417 -3.87 -30.81 -2.95
C GLU A 417 -5.01 -31.59 -2.28
N GLN A 418 -4.69 -32.63 -1.51
CA GLN A 418 -5.66 -33.65 -1.11
C GLN A 418 -5.97 -33.71 0.38
N THR A 419 -5.16 -33.08 1.24
CA THR A 419 -5.36 -33.16 2.70
C THR A 419 -5.42 -31.78 3.34
N LEU A 420 -5.71 -31.78 4.65
CA LEU A 420 -5.64 -30.60 5.53
C LEU A 420 -4.41 -30.64 6.45
N ASP A 421 -3.43 -31.49 6.12
CA ASP A 421 -2.27 -31.66 6.97
C ASP A 421 -1.50 -30.33 7.12
N PRO A 422 -0.95 -30.09 8.33
CA PRO A 422 -0.25 -28.85 8.62
C PRO A 422 1.03 -28.78 7.79
N LEU A 423 1.04 -27.83 6.85
CA LEU A 423 2.21 -27.46 6.05
C LEU A 423 2.48 -25.98 6.26
N VAL A 424 3.75 -25.62 6.34
CA VAL A 424 4.20 -24.24 6.48
C VAL A 424 3.83 -23.42 5.24
N ILE A 425 3.96 -24.01 4.05
CA ILE A 425 3.62 -23.36 2.77
C ILE A 425 2.11 -23.17 2.54
N ARG A 426 1.24 -23.93 3.24
CA ARG A 426 -0.23 -23.85 3.07
C ARG A 426 -0.81 -22.48 3.44
N ASN A 427 -0.13 -21.75 4.33
CA ASN A 427 -0.55 -20.41 4.75
C ASN A 427 -0.27 -19.32 3.70
N GLN A 428 0.41 -19.64 2.60
CA GLN A 428 0.73 -18.69 1.52
C GLN A 428 -0.34 -18.70 0.41
N THR A 429 -0.28 -17.72 -0.49
CA THR A 429 -1.17 -17.69 -1.66
C THR A 429 -0.87 -18.85 -2.61
N LYS A 430 -1.84 -19.24 -3.46
CA LYS A 430 -1.65 -20.32 -4.45
C LYS A 430 -0.45 -20.07 -5.37
N GLN A 431 -0.21 -18.81 -5.75
CA GLN A 431 0.91 -18.46 -6.61
C GLN A 431 2.25 -18.64 -5.89
N GLU A 432 2.33 -18.22 -4.62
CA GLU A 432 3.53 -18.40 -3.79
C GLU A 432 3.78 -19.88 -3.50
N GLN A 433 2.73 -20.67 -3.25
CA GLN A 433 2.84 -22.12 -3.05
C GLN A 433 3.53 -22.80 -4.25
N LEU A 434 3.09 -22.46 -5.48
CA LEU A 434 3.70 -22.98 -6.71
C LEU A 434 5.17 -22.54 -6.86
N ASP A 435 5.45 -21.27 -6.62
CA ASP A 435 6.81 -20.71 -6.67
C ASP A 435 7.76 -21.44 -5.69
N ILE A 436 7.31 -21.69 -4.46
CA ILE A 436 8.11 -22.41 -3.45
C ILE A 436 8.37 -23.86 -3.89
N ILE A 437 7.36 -24.54 -4.43
CA ILE A 437 7.52 -25.92 -4.93
C ILE A 437 8.55 -25.97 -6.06
N ASP A 438 8.48 -25.03 -7.01
CA ASP A 438 9.43 -24.97 -8.12
C ASP A 438 10.85 -24.66 -7.64
N ARG A 439 10.99 -23.77 -6.65
CA ARG A 439 12.26 -23.48 -5.97
C ARG A 439 12.87 -24.69 -5.29
N ILE A 440 12.06 -25.46 -4.53
CA ILE A 440 12.52 -26.72 -3.92
C ILE A 440 12.93 -27.72 -5.00
N ARG A 441 12.14 -27.88 -6.05
CA ARG A 441 12.43 -28.78 -7.17
C ARG A 441 13.76 -28.45 -7.84
N ASN A 442 14.07 -27.17 -8.02
CA ASN A 442 15.34 -26.71 -8.61
C ASN A 442 16.55 -26.99 -7.72
N CYS A 443 16.35 -27.22 -6.42
CA CYS A 443 17.43 -27.53 -5.47
C CYS A 443 17.74 -29.03 -5.35
N ILE A 444 16.85 -29.91 -5.82
CA ILE A 444 17.00 -31.38 -5.84
C ILE A 444 17.91 -31.78 -6.99
#